data_AF-A0A7C2SM40-F1
#
_entry.id   AF-A0A7C2SM40-F1
#
_cell.length_a   1.000
_cell.length_b   1.000
_cell.length_c   1.000
_cell.angle_alpha   90.00
_cell.angle_beta   90.00
_cell.angle_gamma   90.00
#
_symmetry.space_group_name_H-M   'P 1'
#
loop_
_entity.id
_entity.type
_entity.pdbx_description
1 polymer ?
#
loop_
_entity_poly.entity_id
_entity_poly.type
_entity_poly.pdbx_seq_one_letter_code
_entity_poly.pdbx_strand_id
1 'polypeptide(L)' 'MVVVTSKMRTTLEKREEFLRALRGMLGPMRLEPGCKSFILCQDYEDENTCILVEEWDV' A
#
# COMPACT_ATOMS: atom_id res chain seq x y z
N MET A 1 4.71 -11.97 -14.69
CA MET A 1 3.65 -11.63 -13.72
C MET A 1 4.13 -11.95 -12.32
N VAL A 2 4.24 -10.92 -11.48
CA VAL A 2 4.66 -11.03 -10.07
C VAL A 2 3.61 -10.35 -9.22
N VAL A 3 3.22 -10.99 -8.11
CA VAL A 3 2.36 -10.41 -7.09
C VAL A 3 3.21 -10.13 -5.86
N VAL A 4 3.20 -8.87 -5.41
CA VAL A 4 3.90 -8.42 -4.21
C VAL A 4 2.88 -8.12 -3.14
N THR A 5 3.15 -8.54 -1.91
CA THR A 5 2.34 -8.18 -0.75
C THR A 5 3.24 -7.60 0.33
N SER A 6 2.99 -6.35 0.68
CA SER A 6 3.75 -5.58 1.66
C SER A 6 2.88 -5.31 2.88
N LYS A 7 3.22 -5.91 4.03
CA LYS A 7 2.58 -5.64 5.32
C LYS A 7 3.35 -4.56 6.06
N MET A 8 2.67 -3.50 6.46
CA MET A 8 3.26 -2.35 7.14
C MET A 8 2.49 -2.08 8.42
N ARG A 9 3.21 -1.81 9.51
CA ARG A 9 2.63 -1.42 10.79
C ARG A 9 3.18 -0.06 11.21
N THR A 10 2.29 0.81 11.67
CA THR A 10 2.63 2.14 12.18
C THR A 10 2.27 2.23 13.67
N THR A 11 2.65 3.33 14.32
CA THR A 11 2.15 3.65 15.67
C THR A 11 0.90 4.52 15.55
N LEU A 12 0.09 4.55 16.61
CA LEU A 12 -1.15 5.33 16.62
C LEU A 12 -0.90 6.81 16.32
N GLU A 13 0.16 7.39 16.88
CA GLU A 13 0.52 8.79 16.74
C GLU A 13 0.92 9.15 15.30
N LYS A 14 1.48 8.18 14.56
CA LYS A 14 1.96 8.37 13.19
C LYS A 14 0.97 7.87 12.14
N ARG A 15 -0.19 7.34 12.53
CA ARG A 15 -1.12 6.68 11.61
C ARG A 15 -1.63 7.61 10.51
N GLU A 16 -2.05 8.82 10.85
CA GLU A 16 -2.54 9.78 9.86
C GLU A 16 -1.44 10.21 8.88
N GLU A 17 -0.24 10.48 9.39
CA GLU A 17 0.92 10.82 8.57
C GLU A 17 1.29 9.67 7.63
N PHE A 18 1.29 8.45 8.14
CA PHE A 18 1.55 7.23 7.39
C PHE A 18 0.53 7.02 6.26
N LEU A 19 -0.77 7.13 6.55
CA LEU A 19 -1.82 7.00 5.54
C LEU A 19 -1.73 8.11 4.48
N ARG A 20 -1.36 9.33 4.88
CA ARG A 20 -1.14 10.44 3.94
C ARG A 20 0.06 10.17 3.03
N ALA A 21 1.17 9.66 3.58
CA ALA A 21 2.35 9.28 2.81
C ALA A 21 2.03 8.17 1.80
N LEU A 22 1.30 7.13 2.23
CA LEU A 22 0.83 6.07 1.34
C LEU A 22 -0.04 6.62 0.21
N ARG A 23 -1.04 7.47 0.50
CA ARG A 23 -1.87 8.08 -0.57
C ARG A 23 -1.03 8.88 -1.57
N GLY A 24 -0.01 9.60 -1.10
CA GLY A 24 0.91 10.33 -1.97
C GLY A 24 1.75 9.41 -2.87
N MET A 25 2.21 8.28 -2.33
CA MET A 25 3.00 7.29 -3.05
C MET A 25 2.17 6.49 -4.07
N LEU A 26 0.93 6.15 -3.73
CA LEU A 26 0.07 5.29 -4.55
C LEU A 26 -0.44 5.95 -5.84
N GLY A 27 -0.52 7.28 -5.87
CA GLY A 27 -0.92 8.02 -7.07
C GLY A 27 0.03 7.77 -8.25
N PRO A 28 1.34 8.04 -8.10
CA PRO A 28 2.35 7.74 -9.11
C PRO A 28 2.45 6.27 -9.49
N MET A 29 2.29 5.35 -8.53
CA MET A 29 2.44 3.90 -8.74
C MET A 29 1.52 3.34 -9.84
N ARG A 30 0.37 3.99 -10.10
CA ARG A 30 -0.56 3.68 -11.21
C ARG A 30 0.06 3.80 -12.60
N LEU A 31 1.05 4.68 -12.72
CA LEU A 31 1.62 5.09 -13.99
C LEU A 31 2.91 4.35 -14.30
N GLU A 32 3.42 3.56 -13.35
CA GLU A 32 4.63 2.78 -13.51
C GLU A 32 4.43 1.70 -14.59
N PRO A 33 5.32 1.61 -15.60
CA PRO A 33 5.26 0.57 -16.61
C PRO A 33 5.27 -0.82 -15.96
N GLY A 34 4.32 -1.66 -16.35
CA GLY A 34 4.16 -3.00 -15.80
C GLY A 34 3.26 -3.07 -14.57
N CYS A 35 2.86 -1.95 -13.95
CA CYS A 35 1.86 -1.96 -12.87
C CYS A 35 0.48 -2.30 -13.45
N LYS A 36 -0.03 -3.49 -13.13
CA LYS A 36 -1.36 -3.94 -13.55
C LYS A 36 -2.43 -3.53 -12.56
N SER A 37 -2.18 -3.76 -11.28
CA SER A 37 -3.13 -3.44 -10.22
C SER A 37 -2.39 -3.19 -8.91
N PHE A 38 -3.01 -2.40 -8.03
CA PHE A 38 -2.59 -2.30 -6.64
C PHE A 38 -3.79 -1.96 -5.75
N ILE A 39 -3.77 -2.48 -4.53
CA ILE A 39 -4.83 -2.31 -3.54
C ILE A 39 -4.17 -2.09 -2.17
N LEU A 40 -4.56 -1.00 -1.51
CA LEU A 40 -4.22 -0.76 -0.11
C LEU A 40 -5.41 -1.15 0.77
N CYS A 41 -5.19 -2.12 1.65
CA CYS A 41 -6.14 -2.57 2.65
C CYS A 41 -5.68 -2.11 4.03
N GLN A 42 -6.62 -1.67 4.87
CA GLN A 42 -6.38 -1.56 6.31
C GLN A 42 -6.79 -2.89 6.95
N ASP A 43 -5.98 -3.39 7.89
CA ASP A 43 -6.32 -4.59 8.65
C ASP A 43 -7.52 -4.30 9.55
N TYR A 44 -8.44 -5.26 9.60
CA TYR A 44 -9.69 -5.11 10.36
C TYR A 44 -9.48 -5.24 11.87
N GLU A 45 -8.53 -6.09 12.30
CA GLU A 45 -8.23 -6.33 13.71
C GLU A 45 -7.21 -5.33 14.27
N ASP A 46 -6.30 -4.83 13.41
CA ASP A 46 -5.29 -3.83 13.78
C ASP A 46 -5.30 -2.66 12.81
N GLU A 47 -6.02 -1.60 13.17
CA GLU A 47 -6.09 -0.36 12.39
C GLU A 47 -4.74 0.33 12.13
N ASN A 48 -3.69 -0.04 12.87
CA ASN A 48 -2.33 0.46 12.64
C ASN A 48 -1.55 -0.39 11.63
N THR A 49 -2.16 -1.44 11.10
CA THR A 49 -1.61 -2.30 10.07
C THR A 49 -2.30 -2.02 8.74
N CYS A 50 -1.50 -1.87 7.70
CA CYS A 50 -1.96 -1.78 6.32
C CYS A 50 -1.23 -2.81 5.45
N ILE A 51 -1.92 -3.30 4.43
CA ILE A 51 -1.42 -4.28 3.48
C ILE A 51 -1.55 -3.67 2.09
N LEU A 52 -0.42 -3.57 1.38
CA LEU A 52 -0.40 -3.19 -0.03
C LEU A 52 -0.20 -4.45 -0.86
N VAL A 53 -1.14 -4.72 -1.76
CA VAL A 53 -1.07 -5.80 -2.75
C VAL A 53 -0.83 -5.17 -4.10
N GLU A 54 0.15 -5.66 -4.84
CA GLU A 54 0.55 -5.11 -6.14
C GLU A 54 0.73 -6.23 -7.14
N GLU A 55 0.26 -6.03 -8.37
CA GLU A 55 0.43 -6.96 -9.48
C GLU A 55 1.22 -6.29 -10.59
N TRP A 56 2.28 -6.98 -11.02
CA TRP A 56 3.23 -6.46 -11.99
C TRP A 56 3.40 -7.42 -13.18
N ASP A 57 3.40 -6.87 -14.39
CA ASP A 57 4.00 -7.52 -15.55
C ASP A 57 5.52 -7.44 -15.47
N VAL A 58 6.16 -8.55 -15.84
CA VAL A 58 7.63 -8.73 -15.81
C VAL A 58 8.08 -9.00 -17.22
#